data_AF-A0A0F7FPZ3-F1
#
_entry.id   AF-A0A0F7FPZ3-F1
#
_cell.length_a   1.000
_cell.length_b   1.000
_cell.length_c   1.000
_cell.angle_alpha   90.00
_cell.angle_beta   90.00
_cell.angle_gamma   90.00
#
_symmetry.space_group_name_H-M   'P 1'
#
loop_
_entity.id
_entity.type
_entity.pdbx_description
1 polymer ?
#
loop_
_entity_poly.entity_id
_entity_poly.type
_entity_poly.pdbx_seq_one_letter_code
_entity_poly.pdbx_strand_id
1 'polypeptide(L)'
;MLSHSFRPARTTRDGETLRQIFSYDEHGRLLTECATTPGNDACNGSEATTTYEYDPVGNRLTRTAPDAQTAYSHDAADQLTQTVTGTDTVTYTYDADGNQTAAGPDTFTYDAAGRLTDVNAGDKTVTYTYDADGNRTTAAVDGKHERTTWWDIVNPLPQIATEYDGSGTLIGNHTYDPLGRIQTRNTSASRVVGPGIQYYHHDAQGSVTDVTDDTGANQYGYNYTAFGVTNETALVDDAPPNPFTYTGQYNEPTTQAAGQNLRARNYNPDLGRFISQDPAPRPAGQPYTTAYAYAENLPTSQSDPSGRCPMCISAGIGGVLGGVIEGGIYAFTTDDFTWGGLAQAAGQGAVIGAAGGALMPGAGNAVARATSLTGGSRLALSTGVNAAVGAGYAWTVNTVLCRPTDPTDLLIGALGGAASGLVVTAGNGGRSSGLRYSFDALDEPTFGGIPSGSRVTYTATSTRIGDDAATVRNATNVAPTGRHDVIAHGTTDGFLDLAEGRVNGGQIVDAVRSNPNYNGCGLRLLVCHSGATSSRIGQQIADEMGVTVQAPTNRVGTNRYGGTGQTPVIAEGGYWRIYLPILGQ
;
A
#
# COMPACT_ATOMS: atom_id res chain seq x y z
N MET A 1 7.99 -26.73 -22.76
CA MET A 1 7.00 -25.88 -23.42
C MET A 1 5.67 -26.02 -22.69
N LEU A 2 5.45 -25.23 -21.64
CA LEU A 2 4.14 -25.11 -21.00
C LEU A 2 3.56 -23.76 -21.42
N SER A 3 2.68 -23.79 -22.42
CA SER A 3 1.85 -22.65 -22.80
C SER A 3 0.91 -22.35 -21.63
N HIS A 4 1.24 -21.36 -20.81
CA HIS A 4 0.38 -20.88 -19.74
C HIS A 4 -0.68 -19.96 -20.36
N SER A 5 -1.76 -20.56 -20.88
CA SER A 5 -2.96 -19.82 -21.25
C SER A 5 -3.68 -19.40 -19.96
N PHE A 6 -3.48 -18.16 -19.54
CA PHE A 6 -4.28 -17.58 -18.47
C PHE A 6 -5.75 -17.51 -18.90
N ARG A 7 -6.66 -17.70 -17.93
CA ARG A 7 -8.08 -17.49 -18.20
C ARG A 7 -8.25 -16.04 -18.70
N PRO A 8 -9.03 -15.86 -19.76
CA PRO A 8 -9.31 -14.53 -20.32
C PRO A 8 -9.89 -13.59 -19.26
N ALA A 9 -9.45 -12.33 -19.24
CA ALA A 9 -10.17 -11.30 -18.50
C ALA A 9 -11.48 -10.97 -19.25
N ARG A 10 -12.59 -10.85 -18.53
CA ARG A 10 -13.90 -10.49 -19.11
C ARG A 10 -14.32 -9.12 -18.59
N THR A 11 -14.56 -8.18 -19.49
CA THR A 11 -15.05 -6.84 -19.16
C THR A 11 -16.42 -6.67 -19.79
N THR A 12 -17.40 -6.19 -19.01
CA THR A 12 -18.74 -5.86 -19.53
C THR A 12 -19.01 -4.38 -19.31
N ARG A 13 -19.25 -3.63 -20.40
CA ARG A 13 -19.63 -2.20 -20.37
C ARG A 13 -20.83 -1.99 -21.30
N ASP A 14 -21.86 -1.31 -20.82
CA ASP A 14 -23.10 -1.01 -21.57
C ASP A 14 -23.78 -2.23 -22.23
N GLY A 15 -23.64 -3.41 -21.61
CA GLY A 15 -24.20 -4.67 -22.11
C GLY A 15 -23.31 -5.40 -23.12
N GLU A 16 -22.24 -4.77 -23.62
CA GLU A 16 -21.22 -5.42 -24.42
C GLU A 16 -20.20 -6.10 -23.53
N THR A 17 -19.80 -7.32 -23.89
CA THR A 17 -18.79 -8.09 -23.15
C THR A 17 -17.59 -8.32 -24.05
N LEU A 18 -16.40 -7.98 -23.58
CA LEU A 18 -15.14 -8.27 -24.24
C LEU A 18 -14.32 -9.25 -23.40
N ARG A 19 -13.53 -10.06 -24.09
CA ARG A 19 -12.64 -11.09 -23.58
C ARG A 19 -11.21 -10.68 -23.95
N GLN A 20 -10.39 -10.34 -22.97
CA GLN A 20 -8.96 -10.09 -23.19
C GLN A 20 -8.16 -11.38 -23.04
N ILE A 21 -7.28 -11.64 -24.01
CA ILE A 21 -6.43 -12.82 -24.10
C ILE A 21 -4.99 -12.36 -24.17
N PHE A 22 -4.13 -12.97 -23.36
CA PHE A 22 -2.70 -12.65 -23.30
C PHE A 22 -1.85 -13.89 -23.54
N SER A 23 -0.68 -13.70 -24.13
CA SER A 23 0.36 -14.73 -24.23
C SER A 23 1.72 -14.18 -23.85
N TYR A 24 2.61 -15.06 -23.38
CA TYR A 24 3.91 -14.68 -22.82
C TYR A 24 5.00 -15.60 -23.36
N ASP A 25 6.23 -15.12 -23.33
CA ASP A 25 7.40 -15.95 -23.63
C ASP A 25 7.83 -16.82 -22.43
N GLU A 26 8.92 -17.57 -22.59
CA GLU A 26 9.44 -18.46 -21.53
C GLU A 26 9.96 -17.72 -20.28
N HIS A 27 10.18 -16.40 -20.39
CA HIS A 27 10.62 -15.51 -19.31
C HIS A 27 9.46 -14.71 -18.70
N GLY A 28 8.22 -14.96 -19.14
CA GLY A 28 7.02 -14.28 -18.65
C GLY A 28 6.78 -12.90 -19.26
N ARG A 29 7.47 -12.52 -20.34
CA ARG A 29 7.28 -11.21 -20.97
C ARG A 29 6.09 -11.27 -21.94
N LEU A 30 5.26 -10.23 -21.96
CA LEU A 30 4.01 -10.19 -22.75
C LEU A 30 4.29 -10.22 -24.25
N LEU A 31 3.93 -11.29 -24.94
CA LEU A 31 4.08 -11.40 -26.41
C LEU A 31 2.87 -10.90 -27.17
N THR A 32 1.66 -11.09 -26.65
CA THR A 32 0.42 -10.75 -27.36
C THR A 32 -0.65 -10.33 -26.38
N GLU A 33 -1.39 -9.27 -26.72
CA GLU A 33 -2.69 -8.93 -26.15
C GLU A 33 -3.75 -8.90 -27.25
N CYS A 34 -4.94 -9.41 -26.97
CA CYS A 34 -6.04 -9.44 -27.92
C CYS A 34 -7.38 -9.27 -27.21
N ALA A 35 -8.30 -8.50 -27.79
CA ALA A 35 -9.68 -8.41 -27.32
C ALA A 35 -10.64 -9.12 -28.28
N THR A 36 -11.46 -10.05 -27.78
CA THR A 36 -12.47 -10.79 -28.56
C THR A 36 -13.86 -10.72 -27.95
N THR A 37 -14.90 -10.98 -28.74
CA THR A 37 -16.27 -11.15 -28.22
C THR A 37 -16.47 -12.57 -27.64
N PRO A 38 -17.45 -12.78 -26.75
CA PRO A 38 -17.69 -14.08 -26.13
C PRO A 38 -18.09 -15.11 -27.18
N GLY A 39 -17.42 -16.27 -27.19
CA GLY A 39 -17.65 -17.33 -28.17
C GLY A 39 -16.63 -17.36 -29.32
N ASN A 40 -15.75 -16.35 -29.42
CA ASN A 40 -14.54 -16.41 -30.24
C ASN A 40 -13.31 -16.56 -29.34
N ASP A 41 -12.92 -17.81 -29.10
CA ASP A 41 -11.80 -18.15 -28.20
C ASP A 41 -10.43 -18.04 -28.85
N ALA A 42 -10.38 -17.73 -30.14
CA ALA A 42 -9.15 -17.64 -30.88
C ALA A 42 -8.88 -16.18 -31.29
N CYS A 43 -7.63 -15.73 -31.10
CA CYS A 43 -7.10 -14.47 -31.65
C CYS A 43 -6.95 -14.57 -33.19
N ASN A 44 -7.95 -15.13 -33.88
CA ASN A 44 -7.92 -15.47 -35.30
C ASN A 44 -8.36 -14.31 -36.20
N GLY A 45 -8.65 -13.14 -35.63
CA GLY A 45 -8.93 -11.90 -36.34
C GLY A 45 -7.93 -10.82 -35.91
N SER A 46 -7.17 -10.31 -36.87
CA SER A 46 -6.11 -9.31 -36.70
C SER A 46 -6.58 -7.93 -36.21
N GLU A 47 -7.88 -7.69 -36.12
CA GLU A 47 -8.44 -6.33 -35.95
C GLU A 47 -8.30 -5.75 -34.53
N ALA A 48 -8.00 -6.56 -33.51
CA ALA A 48 -7.78 -6.09 -32.13
C ALA A 48 -6.65 -6.86 -31.43
N THR A 49 -5.61 -7.24 -32.17
CA THR A 49 -4.43 -7.94 -31.64
C THR A 49 -3.22 -7.01 -31.68
N THR A 50 -2.51 -6.91 -30.55
CA THR A 50 -1.21 -6.26 -30.46
C THR A 50 -0.15 -7.29 -30.07
N THR A 51 0.96 -7.34 -30.82
CA THR A 51 2.09 -8.23 -30.51
C THR A 51 3.35 -7.45 -30.19
N TYR A 52 4.22 -8.06 -29.39
CA TYR A 52 5.49 -7.49 -28.94
C TYR A 52 6.63 -8.48 -29.15
N GLU A 53 7.79 -7.97 -29.56
CA GLU A 53 9.04 -8.73 -29.59
C GLU A 53 10.08 -8.04 -28.70
N TYR A 54 11.00 -8.83 -28.14
CA TYR A 54 12.00 -8.35 -27.20
C TYR A 54 13.39 -8.91 -27.55
N ASP A 55 14.43 -8.18 -27.18
CA ASP A 55 15.79 -8.70 -27.17
C ASP A 55 16.03 -9.62 -25.95
N PRO A 56 17.23 -10.25 -25.80
CA PRO A 56 17.49 -11.17 -24.68
C PRO A 56 17.38 -10.54 -23.28
N VAL A 57 17.54 -9.23 -23.15
CA VAL A 57 17.48 -8.50 -21.87
C VAL A 57 16.15 -7.79 -21.65
N GLY A 58 15.17 -7.97 -22.55
CA GLY A 58 13.81 -7.47 -22.37
C GLY A 58 13.58 -6.05 -22.87
N ASN A 59 14.48 -5.46 -23.66
CA ASN A 59 14.14 -4.27 -24.42
C ASN A 59 13.17 -4.66 -25.53
N ARG A 60 12.06 -3.91 -25.66
CA ARG A 60 11.09 -4.12 -26.74
C ARG A 60 11.76 -3.81 -28.08
N LEU A 61 11.71 -4.71 -29.05
CA LEU A 61 12.22 -4.50 -30.42
C LEU A 61 11.12 -4.04 -31.36
N THR A 62 9.91 -4.61 -31.22
CA THR A 62 8.76 -4.26 -32.04
C THR A 62 7.48 -4.25 -31.22
N ARG A 63 6.54 -3.39 -31.62
CA ARG A 63 5.13 -3.42 -31.24
C ARG A 63 4.30 -3.40 -32.52
N THR A 64 3.50 -4.41 -32.76
CA THR A 64 2.59 -4.46 -33.92
C THR A 64 1.16 -4.39 -33.40
N ALA A 65 0.56 -3.21 -33.48
CA ALA A 65 -0.86 -2.98 -33.19
C ALA A 65 -1.68 -3.09 -34.50
N PRO A 66 -3.03 -3.15 -34.42
CA PRO A 66 -3.88 -3.29 -35.62
C PRO A 66 -3.72 -2.16 -36.64
N ASP A 67 -3.39 -0.96 -36.18
CA ASP A 67 -3.27 0.26 -36.97
C ASP A 67 -1.83 0.58 -37.40
N ALA A 68 -0.83 0.17 -36.61
CA ALA A 68 0.55 0.49 -36.88
C ALA A 68 1.55 -0.49 -36.25
N GLN A 69 2.71 -0.62 -36.92
CA GLN A 69 3.89 -1.26 -36.35
C GLN A 69 4.93 -0.21 -35.98
N THR A 70 5.45 -0.31 -34.76
CA THR A 70 6.54 0.53 -34.24
C THR A 70 7.78 -0.34 -34.02
N ALA A 71 8.91 0.06 -34.58
CA ALA A 71 10.22 -0.53 -34.31
C ALA A 71 10.99 0.33 -33.28
N TYR A 72 11.76 -0.32 -32.41
CA TYR A 72 12.48 0.31 -31.32
C TYR A 72 13.96 -0.08 -31.38
N SER A 73 14.86 0.90 -31.39
CA SER A 73 16.32 0.68 -31.43
C SER A 73 16.95 1.05 -30.09
N HIS A 74 17.88 0.22 -29.62
CA HIS A 74 18.54 0.39 -28.33
C HIS A 74 20.06 0.41 -28.49
N ASP A 75 20.76 1.07 -27.59
CA ASP A 75 22.21 0.98 -27.49
C ASP A 75 22.68 -0.14 -26.54
N ALA A 76 23.98 -0.22 -26.30
CA ALA A 76 24.57 -1.24 -25.43
C ALA A 76 24.28 -1.03 -23.93
N ALA A 77 23.72 0.12 -23.54
CA ALA A 77 23.33 0.44 -22.16
C ALA A 77 21.82 0.26 -21.94
N ASP A 78 21.13 -0.43 -22.87
CA ASP A 78 19.67 -0.64 -22.87
C ASP A 78 18.85 0.67 -23.03
N GLN A 79 19.48 1.75 -23.50
CA GLN A 79 18.81 3.04 -23.72
C GLN A 79 18.10 3.01 -25.08
N LEU A 80 16.82 3.40 -25.11
CA LEU A 80 16.05 3.50 -26.34
C LEU A 80 16.57 4.69 -27.13
N THR A 81 17.20 4.49 -28.28
CA THR A 81 17.79 5.58 -29.07
C THR A 81 16.85 6.08 -30.18
N GLN A 82 15.94 5.23 -30.65
CA GLN A 82 15.03 5.58 -31.75
C GLN A 82 13.75 4.74 -31.72
N THR A 83 12.64 5.36 -32.10
CA THR A 83 11.41 4.67 -32.52
C THR A 83 11.05 5.05 -33.94
N VAL A 84 10.51 4.09 -34.70
CA VAL A 84 10.06 4.27 -36.08
C VAL A 84 8.66 3.67 -36.25
N THR A 85 7.68 4.48 -36.63
CA THR A 85 6.32 4.06 -36.96
C THR A 85 5.97 4.58 -38.36
N GLY A 86 5.94 3.70 -39.35
CA GLY A 86 5.80 4.13 -40.75
C GLY A 86 6.95 5.04 -41.19
N THR A 87 6.66 6.30 -41.50
CA THR A 87 7.67 7.34 -41.82
C THR A 87 8.10 8.19 -40.63
N ASP A 88 7.36 8.10 -39.52
CA ASP A 88 7.60 8.92 -38.34
C ASP A 88 8.75 8.33 -37.54
N THR A 89 9.73 9.16 -37.23
CA THR A 89 10.94 8.77 -36.49
C THR A 89 11.11 9.71 -35.31
N VAL A 90 11.20 9.15 -34.11
CA VAL A 90 11.54 9.89 -32.89
C VAL A 90 12.91 9.41 -32.42
N THR A 91 13.79 10.36 -32.08
CA THR A 91 15.11 10.07 -31.54
C THR A 91 15.16 10.46 -30.07
N TYR A 92 15.98 9.74 -29.31
CA TYR A 92 16.07 9.88 -27.87
C TYR A 92 17.53 10.00 -27.47
N THR A 93 17.78 10.74 -26.40
CA THR A 93 19.13 10.93 -25.84
C THR A 93 19.10 10.79 -24.33
N TYR A 94 20.25 10.48 -23.73
CA TYR A 94 20.39 10.24 -22.30
C TYR A 94 21.65 10.93 -21.76
N ASP A 95 21.63 11.22 -20.46
CA ASP A 95 22.82 11.60 -19.73
C ASP A 95 23.68 10.38 -19.33
N ALA A 96 24.79 10.63 -18.64
CA ALA A 96 25.72 9.59 -18.21
C ALA A 96 25.15 8.66 -17.11
N ASP A 97 24.12 9.11 -16.40
CA ASP A 97 23.44 8.36 -15.35
C ASP A 97 22.25 7.56 -15.90
N GLY A 98 21.99 7.65 -17.21
CA GLY A 98 20.94 6.91 -17.89
C GLY A 98 19.55 7.55 -17.79
N ASN A 99 19.46 8.85 -17.50
CA ASN A 99 18.20 9.59 -17.56
C ASN A 99 17.97 10.14 -18.96
N GLN A 100 16.77 9.94 -19.51
CA GLN A 100 16.42 10.43 -20.86
C GLN A 100 16.39 11.95 -20.87
N THR A 101 17.27 12.59 -21.65
CA THR A 101 17.40 14.06 -21.78
C THR A 101 16.63 14.63 -22.96
N ALA A 102 16.26 13.81 -23.96
CA ALA A 102 15.39 14.24 -25.05
C ALA A 102 14.52 13.11 -25.62
N ALA A 103 13.37 13.48 -26.17
CA ALA A 103 12.50 12.64 -26.98
C ALA A 103 11.90 13.48 -28.12
N GLY A 104 12.49 13.38 -29.32
CA GLY A 104 12.16 14.28 -30.43
C GLY A 104 12.44 15.74 -30.05
N PRO A 105 11.44 16.65 -30.13
CA PRO A 105 11.63 18.05 -29.74
C PRO A 105 11.63 18.27 -28.21
N ASP A 106 11.13 17.32 -27.43
CA ASP A 106 10.99 17.49 -25.98
C ASP A 106 12.32 17.25 -25.28
N THR A 107 12.63 18.07 -24.26
CA THR A 107 13.83 17.92 -23.44
C THR A 107 13.52 17.83 -21.96
N PHE A 108 14.38 17.12 -21.23
CA PHE A 108 14.19 16.75 -19.84
C PHE A 108 15.47 17.07 -19.05
N THR A 109 15.31 17.66 -17.87
CA THR A 109 16.42 17.94 -16.94
C THR A 109 16.17 17.26 -15.60
N TYR A 110 17.25 16.79 -14.98
CA TYR A 110 17.21 16.08 -13.71
C TYR A 110 18.13 16.76 -12.69
N ASP A 111 17.79 16.63 -11.41
CA ASP A 111 18.69 17.01 -10.33
C ASP A 111 19.74 15.91 -10.04
N ALA A 112 20.65 16.22 -9.11
CA ALA A 112 21.71 15.29 -8.71
C ALA A 112 21.21 14.00 -8.03
N ALA A 113 19.91 13.91 -7.69
CA ALA A 113 19.28 12.70 -7.16
C ALA A 113 18.53 11.91 -8.26
N GLY A 114 18.65 12.30 -9.53
CA GLY A 114 18.00 11.65 -10.67
C GLY A 114 16.50 11.98 -10.79
N ARG A 115 16.02 13.03 -10.12
CA ARG A 115 14.60 13.42 -10.16
C ARG A 115 14.36 14.44 -11.26
N LEU A 116 13.30 14.26 -12.06
CA LEU A 116 12.93 15.14 -13.16
C LEU A 116 12.54 16.54 -12.63
N THR A 117 13.32 17.57 -12.96
CA THR A 117 13.07 18.95 -12.53
C THR A 117 12.46 19.81 -13.60
N ASP A 118 12.74 19.54 -14.88
CA ASP A 118 12.27 20.39 -15.99
C ASP A 118 11.88 19.55 -17.20
N VAL A 119 10.78 19.94 -17.85
CA VAL A 119 10.31 19.38 -19.11
C VAL A 119 10.00 20.53 -20.06
N ASN A 120 10.75 20.62 -21.15
CA ASN A 120 10.39 21.48 -22.27
C ASN A 120 9.60 20.65 -23.27
N ALA A 121 8.28 20.85 -23.34
CA ALA A 121 7.36 20.07 -24.18
C ALA A 121 7.02 20.81 -25.49
N GLY A 122 8.01 21.48 -26.08
CA GLY A 122 7.88 22.24 -27.33
C GLY A 122 7.14 23.58 -27.19
N ASP A 123 5.92 23.57 -26.67
CA ASP A 123 5.05 24.76 -26.54
C ASP A 123 5.07 25.39 -25.15
N LYS A 124 5.52 24.64 -24.13
CA LYS A 124 5.57 25.06 -22.74
C LYS A 124 6.79 24.49 -22.02
N THR A 125 7.23 25.16 -20.97
CA THR A 125 8.21 24.63 -20.01
C THR A 125 7.53 24.33 -18.69
N VAL A 126 7.62 23.09 -18.23
CA VAL A 126 7.13 22.67 -16.91
C VAL A 126 8.32 22.47 -15.99
N THR A 127 8.25 23.01 -14.77
CA THR A 127 9.30 22.86 -13.74
C THR A 127 8.70 22.27 -12.48
N TYR A 128 9.49 21.45 -11.78
CA TYR A 128 9.08 20.70 -10.60
C TYR A 128 10.01 20.95 -9.42
N THR A 129 9.45 20.94 -8.22
CA THR A 129 10.24 20.91 -6.97
C THR A 129 9.87 19.70 -6.12
N TYR A 130 10.74 19.37 -5.18
CA TYR A 130 10.62 18.19 -4.34
C TYR A 130 10.92 18.55 -2.88
N ASP A 131 10.30 17.80 -1.96
CA ASP A 131 10.69 17.81 -0.56
C ASP A 131 11.99 17.00 -0.33
N ALA A 132 12.40 16.92 0.94
CA ALA A 132 13.60 16.20 1.35
C ALA A 132 13.47 14.67 1.20
N ASP A 133 12.24 14.15 1.20
CA ASP A 133 11.94 12.72 1.05
C ASP A 133 11.80 12.31 -0.42
N GLY A 134 11.85 13.28 -1.33
CA GLY A 134 11.78 13.05 -2.78
C GLY A 134 10.38 13.07 -3.34
N ASN A 135 9.38 13.51 -2.57
CA ASN A 135 8.03 13.70 -3.09
C ASN A 135 7.93 15.03 -3.83
N ARG A 136 7.28 15.02 -5.00
CA ARG A 136 7.09 16.21 -5.82
C ARG A 136 6.11 17.17 -5.14
N THR A 137 6.56 18.38 -4.81
CA THR A 137 5.79 19.37 -4.03
C THR A 137 5.16 20.46 -4.87
N THR A 138 5.77 20.86 -5.98
CA THR A 138 5.20 21.90 -6.86
C THR A 138 5.38 21.59 -8.33
N ALA A 139 4.49 22.17 -9.14
CA ALA A 139 4.67 22.29 -10.58
C ALA A 139 4.38 23.72 -11.04
N ALA A 140 5.22 24.25 -11.93
CA ALA A 140 5.02 25.55 -12.57
C ALA A 140 5.11 25.41 -14.09
N VAL A 141 4.25 26.12 -14.82
CA VAL A 141 4.19 26.14 -16.29
C VAL A 141 4.58 27.53 -16.78
N ASP A 142 5.58 27.62 -17.65
CA ASP A 142 6.14 28.86 -18.18
C ASP A 142 6.51 29.87 -17.07
N GLY A 143 7.05 29.35 -15.97
CA GLY A 143 7.46 30.11 -14.78
C GLY A 143 6.31 30.54 -13.87
N LYS A 144 5.06 30.23 -14.20
CA LYS A 144 3.90 30.49 -13.37
C LYS A 144 3.61 29.29 -12.48
N HIS A 145 3.50 29.51 -11.17
CA HIS A 145 3.10 28.47 -10.22
C HIS A 145 1.68 27.97 -10.55
N GLU A 146 1.55 26.68 -10.83
CA GLU A 146 0.27 26.07 -11.24
C GLU A 146 -0.26 25.10 -10.18
N ARG A 147 0.62 24.41 -9.44
CA ARG A 147 0.22 23.36 -8.51
C ARG A 147 1.12 23.25 -7.29
N THR A 148 0.50 23.08 -6.12
CA THR A 148 1.14 22.62 -4.89
C THR A 148 0.53 21.28 -4.47
N THR A 149 1.38 20.29 -4.19
CA THR A 149 0.98 18.93 -3.80
C THR A 149 1.49 18.62 -2.40
N TRP A 150 0.59 18.16 -1.53
CA TRP A 150 0.90 17.69 -0.18
C TRP A 150 0.72 16.19 -0.10
N TRP A 151 1.61 15.53 0.64
CA TRP A 151 1.69 14.08 0.72
C TRP A 151 1.26 13.56 2.08
N ASP A 152 0.53 12.45 2.09
CA ASP A 152 0.35 11.58 3.24
C ASP A 152 1.46 10.52 3.22
N ILE A 153 2.38 10.65 4.16
CA ILE A 153 3.56 9.80 4.30
C ILE A 153 3.37 8.67 5.31
N VAL A 154 2.16 8.50 5.86
CA VAL A 154 1.88 7.45 6.87
C VAL A 154 1.84 6.06 6.21
N ASN A 155 1.50 5.99 4.93
CA ASN A 155 1.51 4.74 4.17
C ASN A 155 2.94 4.38 3.73
N PRO A 156 3.28 3.08 3.60
CA PRO A 156 4.58 2.62 3.09
C PRO A 156 4.97 3.24 1.74
N LEU A 157 3.97 3.60 0.93
CA LEU A 157 4.14 4.44 -0.25
C LEU A 157 3.44 5.77 0.01
N PRO A 158 4.15 6.91 -0.03
CA PRO A 158 3.55 8.23 0.09
C PRO A 158 2.40 8.41 -0.89
N GLN A 159 1.26 8.92 -0.44
CA GLN A 159 0.09 9.19 -1.27
C GLN A 159 -0.18 10.69 -1.36
N ILE A 160 -0.79 11.15 -2.45
CA ILE A 160 -1.13 12.57 -2.57
C ILE A 160 -2.33 12.85 -1.65
N ALA A 161 -2.15 13.64 -0.60
CA ALA A 161 -3.24 14.00 0.31
C ALA A 161 -4.12 15.10 -0.28
N THR A 162 -3.50 16.23 -0.63
CA THR A 162 -4.22 17.40 -1.13
C THR A 162 -3.43 18.14 -2.19
N GLU A 163 -4.13 18.78 -3.11
CA GLU A 163 -3.58 19.60 -4.18
C GLU A 163 -4.23 20.98 -4.19
N TYR A 164 -3.42 22.00 -4.45
CA TYR A 164 -3.84 23.39 -4.56
C TYR A 164 -3.37 23.97 -5.89
N ASP A 165 -4.15 24.86 -6.48
CA ASP A 165 -3.72 25.60 -7.67
C ASP A 165 -2.73 26.73 -7.33
N GLY A 166 -2.29 27.46 -8.37
CA GLY A 166 -1.40 28.61 -8.25
C GLY A 166 -1.88 29.74 -7.33
N SER A 167 -3.19 29.82 -7.07
CA SER A 167 -3.82 30.82 -6.20
C SER A 167 -3.98 30.35 -4.75
N GLY A 168 -3.67 29.08 -4.47
CA GLY A 168 -3.91 28.43 -3.18
C GLY A 168 -5.34 27.90 -3.00
N THR A 169 -6.11 27.79 -4.09
CA THR A 169 -7.44 27.17 -4.06
C THR A 169 -7.29 25.66 -4.06
N LEU A 170 -8.03 24.96 -3.19
CA LEU A 170 -8.04 23.50 -3.15
C LEU A 170 -8.61 22.96 -4.47
N ILE A 171 -7.84 22.12 -5.15
CA ILE A 171 -8.24 21.45 -6.41
C ILE A 171 -8.26 19.93 -6.28
N GLY A 172 -7.99 19.40 -5.09
CA GLY A 172 -8.16 17.98 -4.82
C GLY A 172 -7.84 17.65 -3.37
N ASN A 173 -8.74 16.94 -2.70
CA ASN A 173 -8.51 16.26 -1.45
C ASN A 173 -8.84 14.78 -1.68
N HIS A 174 -7.84 13.92 -1.51
CA HIS A 174 -7.85 12.56 -1.97
C HIS A 174 -8.00 11.59 -0.80
N THR A 175 -8.76 10.52 -1.00
CA THR A 175 -8.84 9.42 -0.05
C THR A 175 -8.49 8.11 -0.72
N TYR A 176 -7.91 7.20 0.05
CA TYR A 176 -7.41 5.92 -0.43
C TYR A 176 -8.02 4.79 0.38
N ASP A 177 -8.11 3.61 -0.22
CA ASP A 177 -8.42 2.38 0.53
C ASP A 177 -7.17 1.88 1.30
N PRO A 178 -7.32 0.88 2.18
CA PRO A 178 -6.19 0.31 2.92
C PRO A 178 -5.11 -0.36 2.04
N LEU A 179 -5.36 -0.55 0.74
CA LEU A 179 -4.40 -1.06 -0.23
C LEU A 179 -3.69 0.07 -1.00
N GLY A 180 -3.96 1.33 -0.65
CA GLY A 180 -3.34 2.51 -1.27
C GLY A 180 -3.94 2.88 -2.63
N ARG A 181 -5.12 2.36 -2.99
CA ARG A 181 -5.81 2.74 -4.24
C ARG A 181 -6.66 3.97 -4.00
N ILE A 182 -6.61 4.93 -4.92
CA ILE A 182 -7.45 6.14 -4.86
C ILE A 182 -8.93 5.74 -4.80
N GLN A 183 -9.74 6.39 -3.96
CA GLN A 183 -11.17 6.11 -3.81
C GLN A 183 -12.01 7.35 -4.13
N THR A 184 -11.59 8.50 -3.62
CA THR A 184 -12.28 9.76 -3.91
C THR A 184 -11.32 10.90 -4.12
N ARG A 185 -11.77 11.88 -4.90
CA ARG A 185 -11.18 13.21 -5.00
C ARG A 185 -12.26 14.23 -4.78
N ASN A 186 -12.04 15.16 -3.86
CA ASN A 186 -12.98 16.24 -3.57
C ASN A 186 -12.33 17.59 -3.86
N THR A 187 -12.93 18.37 -4.76
CA THR A 187 -12.46 19.72 -5.11
C THR A 187 -13.08 20.81 -4.22
N SER A 188 -13.98 20.45 -3.31
CA SER A 188 -14.55 21.33 -2.31
C SER A 188 -13.75 21.30 -1.00
N ALA A 189 -13.60 22.46 -0.36
CA ALA A 189 -13.04 22.56 0.99
C ALA A 189 -13.90 21.84 2.05
N SER A 190 -15.13 21.45 1.72
CA SER A 190 -16.02 20.69 2.58
C SER A 190 -15.69 19.18 2.52
N ARG A 191 -15.42 18.56 3.67
CA ARG A 191 -15.24 17.10 3.80
C ARG A 191 -16.56 16.30 3.73
N VAL A 192 -17.68 16.97 3.47
CA VAL A 192 -19.01 16.36 3.39
C VAL A 192 -19.28 15.92 1.95
N VAL A 193 -19.97 14.79 1.77
CA VAL A 193 -20.48 14.35 0.47
C VAL A 193 -21.34 15.47 -0.13
N GLY A 194 -21.00 15.90 -1.35
CA GLY A 194 -21.71 16.97 -2.04
C GLY A 194 -21.00 17.36 -3.34
N PRO A 195 -21.44 18.46 -3.97
CA PRO A 195 -20.95 18.88 -5.28
C PRO A 195 -19.43 19.03 -5.30
N GLY A 196 -18.78 18.38 -6.28
CA GLY A 196 -17.33 18.43 -6.48
C GLY A 196 -16.55 17.20 -5.98
N ILE A 197 -17.23 16.19 -5.41
CA ILE A 197 -16.61 14.89 -5.15
C ILE A 197 -16.71 13.97 -6.38
N GLN A 198 -15.60 13.27 -6.65
CA GLN A 198 -15.45 12.23 -7.65
C GLN A 198 -15.17 10.91 -6.94
N TYR A 199 -15.82 9.82 -7.37
CA TYR A 199 -15.58 8.46 -6.92
C TYR A 199 -14.91 7.65 -8.02
N TYR A 200 -13.86 6.94 -7.66
CA TYR A 200 -13.04 6.15 -8.57
C TYR A 200 -13.46 4.69 -8.58
N HIS A 201 -13.69 4.14 -9.76
CA HIS A 201 -13.97 2.71 -9.98
C HIS A 201 -12.78 2.08 -10.68
N HIS A 202 -12.46 0.84 -10.31
CA HIS A 202 -11.21 0.21 -10.73
C HIS A 202 -11.40 -1.14 -11.40
N ASP A 203 -10.47 -1.47 -12.29
CA ASP A 203 -10.26 -2.83 -12.75
C ASP A 203 -9.50 -3.70 -11.71
N ALA A 204 -9.21 -4.94 -12.09
CA ALA A 204 -8.49 -5.88 -11.24
C ALA A 204 -7.03 -5.49 -10.97
N GLN A 205 -6.42 -4.66 -11.81
CA GLN A 205 -5.06 -4.14 -11.64
C GLN A 205 -5.03 -2.84 -10.82
N GLY A 206 -6.20 -2.28 -10.50
CA GLY A 206 -6.33 -1.02 -9.79
C GLY A 206 -6.36 0.20 -10.72
N SER A 207 -6.35 0.02 -12.04
CA SER A 207 -6.52 1.12 -12.99
C SER A 207 -7.91 1.70 -12.88
N VAL A 208 -8.03 3.01 -12.98
CA VAL A 208 -9.33 3.71 -12.94
C VAL A 208 -10.09 3.44 -14.22
N THR A 209 -11.21 2.73 -14.18
CA THR A 209 -12.04 2.48 -15.38
C THR A 209 -13.16 3.48 -15.53
N ASP A 210 -13.70 3.98 -14.43
CA ASP A 210 -14.81 4.91 -14.41
C ASP A 210 -14.65 5.93 -13.28
N VAL A 211 -15.21 7.13 -13.48
CA VAL A 211 -15.26 8.17 -12.43
C VAL A 211 -16.69 8.69 -12.35
N THR A 212 -17.31 8.62 -11.17
CA THR A 212 -18.68 9.09 -10.95
C THR A 212 -18.76 10.27 -10.00
N ASP A 213 -19.78 11.11 -10.13
CA ASP A 213 -20.02 12.26 -9.24
C ASP A 213 -20.79 11.91 -7.94
N ASP A 214 -21.20 12.92 -7.18
CA ASP A 214 -22.00 12.76 -5.94
C ASP A 214 -23.41 12.19 -6.16
N THR A 215 -23.92 12.25 -7.38
CA THR A 215 -25.22 11.67 -7.76
C THR A 215 -25.08 10.23 -8.27
N GLY A 216 -23.85 9.77 -8.50
CA GLY A 216 -23.53 8.49 -9.12
C GLY A 216 -23.58 8.52 -10.65
N ALA A 217 -23.65 9.70 -11.27
CA ALA A 217 -23.57 9.83 -12.73
C ALA A 217 -22.12 9.69 -13.19
N ASN A 218 -21.91 9.02 -14.33
CA ASN A 218 -20.57 8.77 -14.86
C ASN A 218 -20.02 10.01 -15.57
N GLN A 219 -18.84 10.45 -15.17
CA GLN A 219 -18.12 11.59 -15.73
C GLN A 219 -17.08 11.15 -16.76
N TYR A 220 -16.40 10.04 -16.51
CA TYR A 220 -15.34 9.52 -17.36
C TYR A 220 -15.40 8.00 -17.49
N GLY A 221 -15.14 7.51 -18.70
CA GLY A 221 -14.81 6.12 -18.96
C GLY A 221 -13.40 5.98 -19.53
N TYR A 222 -12.64 5.03 -19.01
CA TYR A 222 -11.29 4.70 -19.47
C TYR A 222 -11.21 3.27 -20.00
N ASN A 223 -10.34 3.06 -20.98
CA ASN A 223 -9.82 1.77 -21.40
C ASN A 223 -8.29 1.86 -21.52
N TYR A 224 -7.60 0.75 -21.30
CA TYR A 224 -6.15 0.69 -21.33
C TYR A 224 -5.65 -0.46 -22.21
N THR A 225 -4.55 -0.24 -22.93
CA THR A 225 -3.70 -1.34 -23.43
C THR A 225 -2.98 -2.00 -22.25
N ALA A 226 -2.32 -3.14 -22.46
CA ALA A 226 -1.65 -3.83 -21.36
C ALA A 226 -0.57 -2.97 -20.69
N PHE A 227 0.10 -2.09 -21.43
CA PHE A 227 1.10 -1.14 -20.91
C PHE A 227 0.51 0.22 -20.51
N GLY A 228 -0.82 0.38 -20.50
CA GLY A 228 -1.46 1.56 -19.94
C GLY A 228 -1.63 2.75 -20.88
N VAL A 229 -1.45 2.57 -22.20
CA VAL A 229 -1.90 3.59 -23.16
C VAL A 229 -3.40 3.75 -22.99
N THR A 230 -3.82 4.97 -22.71
CA THR A 230 -5.17 5.27 -22.25
C THR A 230 -6.03 5.74 -23.41
N ASN A 231 -7.23 5.18 -23.52
CA ASN A 231 -8.32 5.73 -24.32
C ASN A 231 -9.39 6.28 -23.36
N GLU A 232 -9.33 7.58 -23.11
CA GLU A 232 -10.24 8.31 -22.23
C GLU A 232 -11.46 8.81 -23.00
N THR A 233 -12.64 8.67 -22.40
CA THR A 233 -13.89 9.23 -22.89
C THR A 233 -14.51 10.07 -21.79
N ALA A 234 -14.51 11.40 -21.95
CA ALA A 234 -15.34 12.26 -21.14
C ALA A 234 -16.82 12.02 -21.51
N LEU A 235 -17.63 11.66 -20.54
CA LEU A 235 -19.05 11.34 -20.73
C LEU A 235 -19.97 12.54 -20.47
N VAL A 236 -19.41 13.64 -19.97
CA VAL A 236 -20.07 14.93 -19.75
C VAL A 236 -19.14 16.09 -20.15
N ASP A 237 -19.70 17.18 -20.66
CA ASP A 237 -18.94 18.29 -21.29
C ASP A 237 -18.05 19.08 -20.31
N ASP A 238 -18.41 19.15 -19.02
CA ASP A 238 -17.71 19.92 -17.98
C ASP A 238 -17.16 19.05 -16.85
N ALA A 239 -16.74 17.81 -17.17
CA ALA A 239 -16.17 16.91 -16.18
C ALA A 239 -14.88 17.50 -15.57
N PRO A 240 -14.72 17.53 -14.22
CA PRO A 240 -13.48 18.00 -13.60
C PRO A 240 -12.29 17.10 -13.96
N PRO A 241 -11.13 17.65 -14.36
CA PRO A 241 -9.99 16.86 -14.83
C PRO A 241 -9.57 15.78 -13.85
N ASN A 242 -9.27 14.58 -14.34
CA ASN A 242 -8.83 13.46 -13.52
C ASN A 242 -7.34 13.12 -13.74
N PRO A 243 -6.48 13.26 -12.72
CA PRO A 243 -5.06 12.89 -12.84
C PRO A 243 -4.76 11.42 -12.48
N PHE A 244 -5.71 10.62 -11.96
CA PHE A 244 -5.44 9.23 -11.58
C PHE A 244 -6.00 8.26 -12.63
N THR A 245 -5.11 7.50 -13.28
CA THR A 245 -5.49 6.66 -14.44
C THR A 245 -4.99 5.22 -14.31
N TYR A 246 -4.04 4.80 -15.15
CA TYR A 246 -3.55 3.43 -15.24
C TYR A 246 -2.92 2.98 -13.92
N THR A 247 -3.29 1.79 -13.44
CA THR A 247 -2.92 1.24 -12.12
C THR A 247 -3.19 2.18 -10.92
N GLY A 248 -4.09 3.16 -11.11
CA GLY A 248 -4.45 4.15 -10.09
C GLY A 248 -3.35 5.16 -9.80
N GLN A 249 -2.34 5.27 -10.68
CA GLN A 249 -1.20 6.15 -10.48
C GLN A 249 -1.43 7.55 -11.06
N TYR A 250 -0.63 8.49 -10.57
CA TYR A 250 -0.76 9.91 -10.88
C TYR A 250 -0.13 10.23 -12.24
N ASN A 251 -0.97 10.53 -13.22
CA ASN A 251 -0.58 11.03 -14.53
C ASN A 251 -0.37 12.53 -14.47
N GLU A 252 0.75 13.02 -15.01
CA GLU A 252 1.15 14.42 -14.87
C GLU A 252 0.16 15.36 -15.58
N PRO A 253 -0.63 16.18 -14.83
CA PRO A 253 -1.69 16.98 -15.43
C PRO A 253 -1.15 18.22 -16.17
N THR A 254 0.12 18.58 -15.96
CA THR A 254 0.75 19.74 -16.58
C THR A 254 1.35 19.46 -17.95
N THR A 255 1.80 18.22 -18.20
CA THR A 255 2.33 17.80 -19.50
C THR A 255 2.31 16.28 -19.66
N GLN A 256 1.87 15.81 -20.82
CA GLN A 256 1.89 14.38 -21.16
C GLN A 256 3.33 13.86 -21.38
N ALA A 257 4.26 14.73 -21.78
CA ALA A 257 5.66 14.35 -22.03
C ALA A 257 6.35 13.80 -20.77
N ALA A 258 5.92 14.23 -19.58
CA ALA A 258 6.42 13.71 -18.31
C ALA A 258 5.87 12.32 -17.95
N GLY A 259 4.79 11.87 -18.59
CA GLY A 259 4.14 10.59 -18.31
C GLY A 259 3.55 10.49 -16.89
N GLN A 260 3.54 9.29 -16.33
CA GLN A 260 3.05 9.02 -14.98
C GLN A 260 4.18 9.16 -13.97
N ASN A 261 3.93 9.89 -12.89
CA ASN A 261 4.87 10.04 -11.79
C ASN A 261 4.66 8.91 -10.78
N LEU A 262 5.55 7.92 -10.83
CA LEU A 262 5.56 6.78 -9.91
C LEU A 262 6.51 7.04 -8.74
N ARG A 263 6.65 8.30 -8.33
CA ARG A 263 7.54 8.80 -7.25
C ARG A 263 9.01 8.72 -7.65
N ALA A 264 9.62 7.54 -7.61
CA ALA A 264 11.04 7.40 -7.88
C ALA A 264 11.40 7.62 -9.34
N ARG A 265 10.48 7.34 -10.27
CA ARG A 265 10.68 7.45 -11.71
C ARG A 265 9.40 7.88 -12.41
N ASN A 266 9.58 8.39 -13.63
CA ASN A 266 8.50 8.70 -14.55
C ASN A 266 8.31 7.55 -15.55
N TYR A 267 7.10 7.02 -15.64
CA TYR A 267 6.70 5.96 -16.55
C TYR A 267 6.03 6.53 -17.81
N ASN A 268 6.46 6.08 -18.98
CA ASN A 268 5.84 6.45 -20.26
C ASN A 268 5.02 5.26 -20.81
N PRO A 269 3.68 5.30 -20.77
CA PRO A 269 2.83 4.21 -21.27
C PRO A 269 2.93 3.96 -22.77
N ASP A 270 3.16 4.99 -23.59
CA ASP A 270 3.28 4.85 -25.05
C ASP A 270 4.51 4.03 -25.43
N LEU A 271 5.59 4.20 -24.68
CA LEU A 271 6.81 3.41 -24.81
C LEU A 271 6.74 2.09 -24.02
N GLY A 272 5.91 2.03 -22.98
CA GLY A 272 5.82 0.89 -22.06
C GLY A 272 7.07 0.73 -21.19
N ARG A 273 7.77 1.83 -20.86
CA ARG A 273 9.03 1.81 -20.10
C ARG A 273 9.21 3.07 -19.26
N PHE A 274 10.11 3.02 -18.28
CA PHE A 274 10.57 4.19 -17.54
C PHE A 274 11.51 5.06 -18.38
N ILE A 275 11.50 6.37 -18.13
CA ILE A 275 12.40 7.34 -18.82
C ILE A 275 13.76 7.50 -18.13
N SER A 276 13.93 6.91 -16.95
CA SER A 276 15.20 6.84 -16.23
C SER A 276 15.48 5.40 -15.77
N GLN A 277 16.76 5.11 -15.57
CA GLN A 277 17.21 3.80 -15.12
C GLN A 277 16.72 3.50 -13.70
N ASP A 278 16.40 2.24 -13.40
CA ASP A 278 16.11 1.83 -12.01
C ASP A 278 17.30 2.15 -11.07
N PRO A 279 17.09 2.92 -10.00
CA PRO A 279 18.11 3.14 -8.98
C PRO A 279 18.45 1.85 -8.21
N ALA A 280 17.54 0.88 -8.18
CA ALA A 280 17.77 -0.40 -7.52
C ALA A 280 18.62 -1.34 -8.40
N PRO A 281 19.62 -2.03 -7.82
CA PRO A 281 20.40 -3.00 -8.57
C PRO A 281 19.52 -4.17 -9.01
N ARG A 282 19.73 -4.65 -10.24
CA ARG A 282 19.02 -5.83 -10.77
C ARG A 282 19.24 -7.03 -9.85
N PRO A 283 18.18 -7.72 -9.40
CA PRO A 283 18.31 -8.94 -8.62
C PRO A 283 19.14 -10.00 -9.36
N ALA A 284 20.06 -10.65 -8.65
CA ALA A 284 20.83 -11.75 -9.22
C ALA A 284 19.89 -12.89 -9.64
N GLY A 285 19.85 -13.23 -10.94
CA GLY A 285 19.01 -14.31 -11.48
C GLY A 285 17.93 -13.88 -12.46
N GLN A 286 17.73 -12.57 -12.71
CA GLN A 286 16.84 -12.05 -13.75
C GLN A 286 17.61 -11.33 -14.88
N PRO A 287 18.40 -12.05 -15.72
CA PRO A 287 19.16 -11.40 -16.80
C PRO A 287 18.29 -10.92 -17.98
N TYR A 288 17.00 -11.25 -17.98
CA TYR A 288 16.05 -11.03 -19.08
C TYR A 288 15.20 -9.75 -18.91
N THR A 289 15.54 -8.90 -17.94
CA THR A 289 14.87 -7.62 -17.67
C THR A 289 15.85 -6.44 -17.78
N THR A 290 15.41 -5.42 -18.53
CA THR A 290 16.12 -4.16 -18.72
C THR A 290 15.85 -3.25 -17.53
N ALA A 291 16.82 -2.42 -17.16
CA ALA A 291 16.68 -1.50 -16.03
C ALA A 291 15.63 -0.39 -16.27
N TYR A 292 15.11 -0.29 -17.49
CA TYR A 292 14.00 0.61 -17.86
C TYR A 292 12.63 -0.09 -17.90
N ALA A 293 12.57 -1.41 -17.70
CA ALA A 293 11.33 -2.17 -17.85
C ALA A 293 10.29 -1.74 -16.82
N TYR A 294 9.05 -1.53 -17.27
CA TYR A 294 7.91 -1.47 -16.38
C TYR A 294 7.40 -2.88 -16.12
N ALA A 295 7.12 -3.19 -14.85
CA ALA A 295 6.48 -4.45 -14.47
C ALA A 295 7.20 -5.72 -14.99
N GLU A 296 8.53 -5.69 -15.19
CA GLU A 296 9.32 -6.77 -15.84
C GLU A 296 8.82 -7.18 -17.24
N ASN A 297 8.12 -6.29 -17.97
CA ASN A 297 7.35 -6.60 -19.18
C ASN A 297 6.19 -7.61 -18.96
N LEU A 298 5.71 -7.73 -17.72
CA LEU A 298 4.51 -8.48 -17.33
C LEU A 298 3.41 -7.54 -16.80
N PRO A 299 3.02 -6.50 -17.56
CA PRO A 299 2.17 -5.42 -17.06
C PRO A 299 0.70 -5.82 -16.90
N THR A 300 0.32 -7.06 -17.20
CA THR A 300 -1.03 -7.60 -17.05
C THR A 300 -1.25 -8.29 -15.70
N SER A 301 -0.16 -8.62 -14.98
CA SER A 301 -0.20 -9.26 -13.67
C SER A 301 0.75 -8.64 -12.64
N GLN A 302 1.56 -7.66 -13.07
CA GLN A 302 2.44 -6.86 -12.22
C GLN A 302 2.16 -5.36 -12.39
N SER A 303 2.53 -4.58 -11.38
CA SER A 303 2.53 -3.12 -11.40
C SER A 303 3.70 -2.61 -10.56
N ASP A 304 4.25 -1.44 -10.90
CA ASP A 304 5.30 -0.78 -10.10
C ASP A 304 4.82 0.56 -9.50
N PRO A 305 4.02 0.56 -8.42
CA PRO A 305 3.52 1.81 -7.81
C PRO A 305 4.62 2.70 -7.22
N SER A 306 5.81 2.14 -6.98
CA SER A 306 6.94 2.81 -6.35
C SER A 306 7.92 3.42 -7.34
N GLY A 307 7.85 2.99 -8.60
CA GLY A 307 8.89 3.26 -9.59
C GLY A 307 10.25 2.68 -9.21
N ARG A 308 10.33 1.59 -8.44
CA ARG A 308 11.59 0.92 -8.02
C ARG A 308 11.50 -0.60 -7.99
N CYS A 309 10.29 -1.16 -7.92
CA CYS A 309 10.14 -2.60 -7.82
C CYS A 309 8.77 -3.05 -8.36
N PRO A 310 8.74 -3.85 -9.44
CA PRO A 310 7.53 -4.31 -10.11
C PRO A 310 6.68 -5.34 -9.31
N MET A 311 7.19 -5.85 -8.18
CA MET A 311 6.59 -6.97 -7.43
C MET A 311 5.98 -6.60 -6.07
N CYS A 312 5.88 -5.32 -5.70
CA CYS A 312 5.50 -4.96 -4.34
C CYS A 312 4.01 -5.10 -3.98
N ILE A 313 3.07 -5.42 -4.90
CA ILE A 313 1.64 -5.52 -4.54
C ILE A 313 0.86 -6.73 -5.13
N SER A 314 1.22 -7.34 -6.26
CA SER A 314 0.37 -8.39 -6.89
C SER A 314 0.71 -9.86 -6.56
N ALA A 315 1.96 -10.19 -6.20
CA ALA A 315 2.37 -11.58 -5.95
C ALA A 315 1.72 -12.21 -4.69
N GLY A 316 1.41 -11.40 -3.69
CA GLY A 316 0.76 -11.85 -2.44
C GLY A 316 -0.68 -12.31 -2.62
N ILE A 317 -1.40 -11.74 -3.58
CA ILE A 317 -2.84 -11.96 -3.76
C ILE A 317 -3.08 -13.14 -4.70
N GLY A 318 -2.28 -13.25 -5.77
CA GLY A 318 -2.33 -14.39 -6.69
C GLY A 318 -1.98 -15.70 -6.01
N GLY A 319 -0.87 -15.74 -5.26
CA GLY A 319 -0.39 -16.97 -4.61
C GLY A 319 -1.36 -17.53 -3.57
N VAL A 320 -2.16 -16.67 -2.96
CA VAL A 320 -3.20 -17.12 -2.04
C VAL A 320 -4.36 -17.79 -2.77
N LEU A 321 -4.86 -17.18 -3.86
CA LEU A 321 -6.07 -17.63 -4.52
C LEU A 321 -5.89 -18.96 -5.26
N GLY A 322 -4.75 -19.15 -5.92
CA GLY A 322 -4.48 -20.43 -6.58
C GLY A 322 -4.33 -21.56 -5.57
N GLY A 323 -3.72 -21.30 -4.40
CA GLY A 323 -3.60 -22.28 -3.33
C GLY A 323 -4.95 -22.64 -2.69
N VAL A 324 -5.86 -21.68 -2.64
CA VAL A 324 -7.25 -21.87 -2.18
C VAL A 324 -8.07 -22.71 -3.16
N ILE A 325 -7.91 -22.53 -4.48
CA ILE A 325 -8.68 -23.27 -5.49
C ILE A 325 -8.25 -24.73 -5.57
N GLU A 326 -6.96 -25.00 -5.72
CA GLU A 326 -6.46 -26.39 -5.84
C GLU A 326 -6.50 -27.14 -4.49
N GLY A 327 -6.23 -26.44 -3.38
CA GLY A 327 -6.44 -26.99 -2.03
C GLY A 327 -7.92 -27.31 -1.76
N GLY A 328 -8.83 -26.47 -2.24
CA GLY A 328 -10.26 -26.71 -2.18
C GLY A 328 -10.68 -27.94 -3.00
N ILE A 329 -10.26 -28.03 -4.27
CA ILE A 329 -10.58 -29.16 -5.15
C ILE A 329 -10.08 -30.48 -4.56
N TYR A 330 -8.83 -30.54 -4.08
CA TYR A 330 -8.27 -31.73 -3.44
C TYR A 330 -9.08 -32.22 -2.23
N ALA A 331 -9.57 -31.28 -1.40
CA ALA A 331 -10.38 -31.58 -0.24
C ALA A 331 -11.80 -32.11 -0.57
N PHE A 332 -12.29 -31.88 -1.80
CA PHE A 332 -13.64 -32.30 -2.23
C PHE A 332 -13.64 -33.51 -3.17
N THR A 333 -12.54 -33.83 -3.85
CA THR A 333 -12.49 -34.92 -4.85
C THR A 333 -11.78 -36.17 -4.37
N THR A 334 -11.07 -36.10 -3.24
CA THR A 334 -10.29 -37.22 -2.70
C THR A 334 -11.01 -37.86 -1.51
N ASP A 335 -11.33 -39.15 -1.62
CA ASP A 335 -11.98 -39.91 -0.53
C ASP A 335 -11.02 -40.16 0.66
N ASP A 336 -9.70 -40.10 0.41
CA ASP A 336 -8.63 -40.29 1.39
C ASP A 336 -7.87 -38.98 1.68
N PHE A 337 -8.55 -38.06 2.38
CA PHE A 337 -7.97 -36.77 2.77
C PHE A 337 -6.71 -36.93 3.63
N THR A 338 -5.60 -36.29 3.22
CA THR A 338 -4.39 -36.17 4.04
C THR A 338 -3.92 -34.72 4.11
N TRP A 339 -3.41 -34.32 5.27
CA TRP A 339 -2.83 -32.99 5.47
C TRP A 339 -1.61 -32.74 4.57
N GLY A 340 -0.84 -33.80 4.25
CA GLY A 340 0.29 -33.73 3.33
C GLY A 340 -0.13 -33.49 1.87
N GLY A 341 -1.19 -34.17 1.39
CA GLY A 341 -1.70 -33.96 0.04
C GLY A 341 -2.45 -32.63 -0.13
N LEU A 342 -3.15 -32.16 0.90
CA LEU A 342 -3.75 -30.83 0.92
C LEU A 342 -2.67 -29.74 0.83
N ALA A 343 -1.59 -29.86 1.60
CA ALA A 343 -0.49 -28.91 1.57
C ALA A 343 0.24 -28.90 0.21
N GLN A 344 0.36 -30.06 -0.44
CA GLN A 344 0.96 -30.18 -1.78
C GLN A 344 0.08 -29.56 -2.87
N ALA A 345 -1.23 -29.81 -2.84
CA ALA A 345 -2.20 -29.23 -3.77
C ALA A 345 -2.36 -27.71 -3.58
N ALA A 346 -2.41 -27.24 -2.32
CA ALA A 346 -2.41 -25.81 -2.01
C ALA A 346 -1.07 -25.13 -2.37
N GLY A 347 0.06 -25.81 -2.23
CA GLY A 347 1.36 -25.32 -2.65
C GLY A 347 1.48 -25.18 -4.18
N GLN A 348 1.03 -26.19 -4.94
CA GLN A 348 0.98 -26.13 -6.40
C GLN A 348 0.01 -25.06 -6.90
N GLY A 349 -1.17 -24.98 -6.27
CA GLY A 349 -2.13 -23.92 -6.50
C GLY A 349 -1.54 -22.55 -6.22
N ALA A 350 -0.77 -22.39 -5.14
CA ALA A 350 -0.17 -21.10 -4.79
C ALA A 350 0.88 -20.67 -5.81
N VAL A 351 1.63 -21.60 -6.38
CA VAL A 351 2.57 -21.29 -7.47
C VAL A 351 1.83 -20.87 -8.75
N ILE A 352 0.74 -21.56 -9.10
CA ILE A 352 -0.09 -21.22 -10.28
C ILE A 352 -0.84 -19.90 -10.09
N GLY A 353 -1.32 -19.64 -8.88
CA GLY A 353 -2.00 -18.42 -8.50
C GLY A 353 -1.05 -17.23 -8.46
N ALA A 354 0.17 -17.40 -7.94
CA ALA A 354 1.21 -16.37 -7.95
C ALA A 354 1.61 -15.97 -9.37
N ALA A 355 1.50 -16.89 -10.33
CA ALA A 355 1.67 -16.60 -11.75
C ALA A 355 0.45 -15.90 -12.38
N GLY A 356 -0.75 -15.99 -11.79
CA GLY A 356 -2.03 -15.57 -12.38
C GLY A 356 -2.82 -14.52 -11.61
N GLY A 357 -2.14 -13.55 -11.01
CA GLY A 357 -2.71 -12.53 -10.13
C GLY A 357 -3.86 -11.72 -10.73
N ALA A 358 -5.07 -12.26 -10.62
CA ALA A 358 -6.32 -11.52 -10.71
C ALA A 358 -7.31 -12.18 -9.73
N LEU A 359 -8.07 -11.35 -8.99
CA LEU A 359 -9.49 -11.50 -8.63
C LEU A 359 -9.80 -10.87 -7.25
N MET A 360 -10.40 -9.68 -7.31
CA MET A 360 -11.51 -9.14 -6.49
C MET A 360 -11.41 -9.09 -4.94
N PRO A 361 -11.94 -8.01 -4.31
CA PRO A 361 -12.22 -7.99 -2.86
C PRO A 361 -13.36 -8.95 -2.47
N GLY A 362 -13.19 -9.74 -1.41
CA GLY A 362 -14.29 -10.49 -0.75
C GLY A 362 -14.42 -11.99 -1.04
N ALA A 363 -13.36 -12.65 -1.55
CA ALA A 363 -13.37 -14.05 -1.99
C ALA A 363 -14.07 -15.04 -1.04
N GLY A 364 -13.86 -14.97 0.27
CA GLY A 364 -14.49 -15.90 1.22
C GLY A 364 -16.03 -15.84 1.24
N ASN A 365 -16.62 -14.65 1.08
CA ASN A 365 -18.07 -14.47 1.05
C ASN A 365 -18.66 -14.60 -0.36
N ALA A 366 -17.88 -14.32 -1.40
CA ALA A 366 -18.26 -14.50 -2.80
C ALA A 366 -18.25 -15.98 -3.21
N VAL A 367 -17.21 -16.74 -2.84
CA VAL A 367 -17.11 -18.19 -3.06
C VAL A 367 -18.19 -18.93 -2.28
N ALA A 368 -18.47 -18.56 -1.02
CA ALA A 368 -19.55 -19.18 -0.25
C ALA A 368 -20.97 -18.79 -0.68
N ARG A 369 -21.14 -17.71 -1.48
CA ARG A 369 -22.40 -17.38 -2.17
C ARG A 369 -22.55 -18.15 -3.49
N ALA A 370 -21.44 -18.44 -4.17
CA ALA A 370 -21.43 -19.20 -5.42
C ALA A 370 -21.68 -20.71 -5.23
N THR A 371 -21.40 -21.26 -4.04
CA THR A 371 -21.55 -22.70 -3.74
C THR A 371 -22.86 -23.07 -3.03
N SER A 372 -23.83 -22.15 -2.92
CA SER A 372 -25.14 -22.32 -2.26
C SER A 372 -25.10 -22.87 -0.81
N LEU A 373 -23.94 -22.83 -0.15
CA LEU A 373 -23.73 -23.30 1.22
C LEU A 373 -24.41 -22.38 2.25
N THR A 374 -24.96 -22.97 3.31
CA THR A 374 -25.61 -22.26 4.43
C THR A 374 -25.06 -22.71 5.79
N GLY A 375 -25.14 -21.84 6.81
CA GLY A 375 -24.75 -22.18 8.18
C GLY A 375 -23.23 -22.38 8.39
N GLY A 376 -22.86 -23.41 9.17
CA GLY A 376 -21.48 -23.64 9.62
C GLY A 376 -20.47 -23.96 8.50
N SER A 377 -20.91 -24.60 7.41
CA SER A 377 -20.07 -24.91 6.24
C SER A 377 -19.71 -23.67 5.44
N ARG A 378 -20.59 -22.65 5.42
CA ARG A 378 -20.29 -21.32 4.87
C ARG A 378 -19.25 -20.57 5.71
N LEU A 379 -19.35 -20.64 7.04
CA LEU A 379 -18.41 -20.00 7.97
C LEU A 379 -17.02 -20.66 7.92
N ALA A 380 -16.95 -21.99 7.83
CA ALA A 380 -15.70 -22.72 7.71
C ALA A 380 -14.95 -22.36 6.41
N LEU A 381 -15.68 -22.30 5.29
CA LEU A 381 -15.11 -21.91 3.99
C LEU A 381 -14.61 -20.46 4.00
N SER A 382 -15.41 -19.52 4.52
CA SER A 382 -14.99 -18.11 4.59
C SER A 382 -13.79 -17.88 5.51
N THR A 383 -13.72 -18.61 6.63
CA THR A 383 -12.62 -18.51 7.61
C THR A 383 -11.32 -19.07 7.04
N GLY A 384 -11.38 -20.23 6.36
CA GLY A 384 -10.21 -20.84 5.72
C GLY A 384 -9.66 -19.98 4.57
N VAL A 385 -10.54 -19.41 3.74
CA VAL A 385 -10.13 -18.51 2.66
C VAL A 385 -9.49 -17.24 3.20
N ASN A 386 -10.08 -16.61 4.22
CA ASN A 386 -9.51 -15.38 4.76
C ASN A 386 -8.19 -15.65 5.51
N ALA A 387 -8.03 -16.80 6.15
CA ALA A 387 -6.76 -17.21 6.76
C ALA A 387 -5.62 -17.32 5.72
N ALA A 388 -5.89 -17.93 4.57
CA ALA A 388 -4.91 -18.01 3.50
C ALA A 388 -4.49 -16.60 3.01
N VAL A 389 -5.44 -15.67 2.89
CA VAL A 389 -5.19 -14.26 2.52
C VAL A 389 -4.26 -13.56 3.50
N GLY A 390 -4.51 -13.70 4.80
CA GLY A 390 -3.67 -13.04 5.80
C GLY A 390 -2.23 -13.59 5.85
N ALA A 391 -2.04 -14.90 5.62
CA ALA A 391 -0.70 -15.49 5.54
C ALA A 391 0.09 -14.99 4.32
N GLY A 392 -0.55 -14.89 3.16
CA GLY A 392 0.07 -14.34 1.95
C GLY A 392 0.47 -12.88 2.11
N TYR A 393 -0.32 -12.09 2.84
CA TYR A 393 0.02 -10.70 3.16
C TYR A 393 1.31 -10.58 3.98
N ALA A 394 1.47 -11.38 5.05
CA ALA A 394 2.66 -11.36 5.90
C ALA A 394 3.95 -11.72 5.13
N TRP A 395 3.88 -12.72 4.25
CA TRP A 395 4.99 -13.08 3.37
C TRP A 395 5.35 -11.96 2.38
N THR A 396 4.35 -11.26 1.86
CA THR A 396 4.52 -10.17 0.89
C THR A 396 5.23 -8.98 1.54
N VAL A 397 4.82 -8.59 2.75
CA VAL A 397 5.44 -7.50 3.51
C VAL A 397 6.92 -7.77 3.77
N ASN A 398 7.27 -8.97 4.23
CA ASN A 398 8.67 -9.34 4.46
C ASN A 398 9.49 -9.34 3.17
N THR A 399 8.89 -9.76 2.05
CA THR A 399 9.54 -9.73 0.72
C THR A 399 9.79 -8.30 0.22
N VAL A 400 8.81 -7.39 0.38
CA VAL A 400 8.95 -5.95 0.06
C VAL A 400 10.05 -5.28 0.88
N LEU A 401 10.23 -5.73 2.12
CA LEU A 401 11.26 -5.21 3.03
C LEU A 401 12.60 -5.96 2.94
N CYS A 402 12.75 -6.89 2.00
CA CYS A 402 13.92 -7.77 1.85
C CYS A 402 14.31 -8.52 3.14
N ARG A 403 13.32 -8.94 3.93
CA ARG A 403 13.48 -9.76 5.14
C ARG A 403 13.06 -11.21 4.86
N PRO A 404 13.76 -12.21 5.42
CA PRO A 404 13.31 -13.60 5.35
C PRO A 404 11.98 -13.74 6.10
N THR A 405 11.03 -14.48 5.52
CA THR A 405 9.72 -14.74 6.14
C THR A 405 9.81 -15.95 7.07
N ASP A 406 9.51 -15.74 8.35
CA ASP A 406 9.49 -16.82 9.33
C ASP A 406 8.12 -17.51 9.42
N PRO A 407 8.06 -18.80 9.84
CA PRO A 407 6.80 -19.52 10.00
C PRO A 407 5.80 -18.85 10.96
N THR A 408 6.28 -18.02 11.89
CA THR A 408 5.45 -17.23 12.82
C THR A 408 4.73 -16.08 12.12
N ASP A 409 5.33 -15.46 11.12
CA ASP A 409 4.74 -14.35 10.37
C ASP A 409 3.57 -14.85 9.52
N LEU A 410 3.76 -16.00 8.88
CA LEU A 410 2.71 -16.70 8.14
C LEU A 410 1.53 -17.10 9.05
N LEU A 411 1.83 -17.55 10.27
CA LEU A 411 0.81 -17.95 11.25
C LEU A 411 0.03 -16.75 11.80
N ILE A 412 0.71 -15.65 12.13
CA ILE A 412 0.07 -14.40 12.58
C ILE A 412 -0.83 -13.83 11.48
N GLY A 413 -0.32 -13.80 10.25
CA GLY A 413 -1.09 -13.45 9.07
C GLY A 413 -2.34 -14.34 8.93
N ALA A 414 -2.18 -15.65 9.02
CA ALA A 414 -3.28 -16.60 8.89
C ALA A 414 -4.37 -16.40 9.95
N LEU A 415 -3.99 -16.13 11.19
CA LEU A 415 -4.93 -15.90 12.28
C LEU A 415 -5.68 -14.57 12.15
N GLY A 416 -5.00 -13.50 11.73
CA GLY A 416 -5.62 -12.21 11.43
C GLY A 416 -6.63 -12.31 10.28
N GLY A 417 -6.27 -13.06 9.24
CA GLY A 417 -7.16 -13.41 8.15
C GLY A 417 -8.40 -14.18 8.62
N ALA A 418 -8.23 -15.27 9.36
CA ALA A 418 -9.32 -16.10 9.87
C ALA A 418 -10.35 -15.31 10.71
N ALA A 419 -9.88 -14.40 11.58
CA ALA A 419 -10.73 -13.62 12.48
C ALA A 419 -11.74 -12.72 11.75
N SER A 420 -11.39 -12.23 10.56
CA SER A 420 -12.26 -11.36 9.76
C SER A 420 -13.53 -12.07 9.23
N GLY A 421 -13.50 -13.40 9.09
CA GLY A 421 -14.66 -14.20 8.66
C GLY A 421 -15.74 -14.36 9.73
N LEU A 422 -15.38 -14.21 11.01
CA LEU A 422 -16.28 -14.41 12.16
C LEU A 422 -17.24 -13.22 12.38
N VAL A 423 -16.89 -12.03 11.90
CA VAL A 423 -17.60 -10.77 12.21
C VAL A 423 -18.90 -10.59 11.40
N VAL A 424 -19.02 -11.24 10.24
CA VAL A 424 -20.13 -10.96 9.30
C VAL A 424 -21.37 -11.83 9.54
N THR A 425 -21.26 -12.97 10.22
CA THR A 425 -22.42 -13.87 10.47
C THR A 425 -23.27 -13.46 11.68
N ALA A 426 -22.79 -12.55 12.53
CA ALA A 426 -23.53 -12.03 13.68
C ALA A 426 -24.48 -10.87 13.33
N GLY A 427 -24.49 -10.39 12.09
CA GLY A 427 -25.12 -9.12 11.70
C GLY A 427 -26.63 -9.11 11.43
N ASN A 428 -27.37 -10.20 11.64
CA ASN A 428 -28.81 -10.25 11.30
C ASN A 428 -29.77 -10.08 12.50
N GLY A 429 -29.32 -9.47 13.59
CA GLY A 429 -30.18 -9.22 14.75
C GLY A 429 -29.67 -8.15 15.71
N GLY A 430 -29.79 -6.87 15.33
CA GLY A 430 -29.98 -5.75 16.26
C GLY A 430 -28.83 -5.35 17.20
N ARG A 431 -28.34 -4.11 16.97
CA ARG A 431 -27.44 -3.26 17.78
C ARG A 431 -25.94 -3.42 17.51
N SER A 432 -25.43 -2.43 16.78
CA SER A 432 -24.05 -2.25 16.34
C SER A 432 -23.10 -1.88 17.49
N SER A 433 -21.94 -2.54 17.54
CA SER A 433 -20.76 -2.15 18.31
C SER A 433 -19.54 -2.51 17.48
N GLY A 434 -18.87 -1.50 16.92
CA GLY A 434 -17.79 -1.66 15.95
C GLY A 434 -16.48 -2.10 16.59
N LEU A 435 -15.92 -3.20 16.07
CA LEU A 435 -14.54 -3.64 16.32
C LEU A 435 -13.65 -3.05 15.21
N ARG A 436 -12.61 -2.30 15.60
CA ARG A 436 -11.56 -1.76 14.71
C ARG A 436 -10.28 -2.56 14.96
N TYR A 437 -9.62 -3.01 13.90
CA TYR A 437 -8.24 -3.51 13.92
C TYR A 437 -7.39 -2.53 13.10
N SER A 438 -6.25 -2.08 13.64
CA SER A 438 -5.20 -1.37 12.91
C SER A 438 -3.96 -2.25 12.81
N PHE A 439 -3.28 -2.19 11.66
CA PHE A 439 -1.92 -2.66 11.45
C PHE A 439 -1.09 -1.41 11.13
N ASP A 440 0.00 -1.18 11.87
CA ASP A 440 0.97 -0.12 11.57
C ASP A 440 2.28 -0.71 11.03
N ALA A 441 2.86 0.03 10.09
CA ALA A 441 4.09 -0.23 9.35
C ALA A 441 5.36 0.12 10.16
N LEU A 442 6.50 -0.44 9.72
CA LEU A 442 7.87 -0.22 10.20
C LEU A 442 8.54 0.91 9.38
N ASP A 443 9.51 1.71 9.81
CA ASP A 443 9.89 2.36 11.09
C ASP A 443 10.95 3.45 10.76
N GLU A 444 11.32 4.26 11.75
CA GLU A 444 12.40 5.31 11.86
C GLU A 444 11.93 6.78 11.85
N PRO A 445 12.49 7.67 12.71
CA PRO A 445 12.59 7.65 14.17
C PRO A 445 11.54 8.60 14.77
N THR A 446 10.53 8.08 15.48
CA THR A 446 9.29 8.87 15.76
C THR A 446 9.08 9.27 17.22
N PHE A 447 8.70 10.54 17.40
CA PHE A 447 7.97 10.99 18.58
C PHE A 447 6.53 10.45 18.46
N GLY A 448 6.11 9.55 19.34
CA GLY A 448 4.73 9.04 19.36
C GLY A 448 3.75 10.08 19.89
N GLY A 449 2.49 10.05 19.47
CA GLY A 449 1.40 10.75 20.14
C GLY A 449 0.35 9.72 20.53
N ILE A 450 -0.21 9.82 21.73
CA ILE A 450 -1.42 9.05 22.07
C ILE A 450 -2.66 9.84 21.62
N PRO A 451 -3.83 9.19 21.43
CA PRO A 451 -5.04 9.82 20.84
C PRO A 451 -5.55 11.12 21.48
N SER A 452 -5.02 11.51 22.65
CA SER A 452 -5.25 12.79 23.32
C SER A 452 -4.20 13.86 22.98
N GLY A 453 -3.56 13.78 21.81
CA GLY A 453 -2.59 14.75 21.30
C GLY A 453 -1.27 14.88 22.09
N SER A 454 -1.07 14.07 23.13
CA SER A 454 0.06 14.21 24.04
C SER A 454 1.30 13.49 23.52
N ARG A 455 2.43 14.19 23.48
CA ARG A 455 3.72 13.66 23.01
C ARG A 455 4.17 12.50 23.88
N VAL A 456 4.68 11.46 23.24
CA VAL A 456 5.32 10.29 23.81
C VAL A 456 6.79 10.32 23.42
N THR A 457 7.66 10.15 24.42
CA THR A 457 9.11 10.09 24.23
C THR A 457 9.61 8.71 24.66
N TYR A 458 10.37 8.06 23.78
CA TYR A 458 10.92 6.73 24.00
C TYR A 458 12.38 6.78 24.39
N THR A 459 12.77 5.97 25.37
CA THR A 459 14.17 5.66 25.68
C THR A 459 14.32 4.15 25.88
N ALA A 460 15.57 3.70 25.97
CA ALA A 460 15.91 2.31 26.24
C ALA A 460 15.32 1.73 27.53
N THR A 461 14.97 2.58 28.49
CA THR A 461 14.46 2.15 29.80
C THR A 461 13.15 2.81 30.19
N SER A 462 12.58 3.67 29.35
CA SER A 462 11.35 4.37 29.68
C SER A 462 10.50 4.78 28.49
N THR A 463 9.18 4.75 28.67
CA THR A 463 8.19 5.42 27.83
C THR A 463 7.59 6.59 28.60
N ARG A 464 7.87 7.83 28.19
CA ARG A 464 7.32 9.05 28.81
C ARG A 464 6.15 9.56 28.00
N ILE A 465 5.01 9.83 28.64
CA ILE A 465 3.79 10.31 28.00
C ILE A 465 3.45 11.68 28.60
N GLY A 466 3.61 12.75 27.81
CA GLY A 466 3.49 14.15 28.21
C GLY A 466 4.83 14.89 28.29
N ASP A 467 4.79 16.20 28.05
CA ASP A 467 5.95 17.10 28.03
C ASP A 467 5.93 18.16 29.15
N ASP A 468 5.00 18.07 30.10
CA ASP A 468 4.95 19.04 31.18
C ASP A 468 6.19 18.92 32.10
N ALA A 469 6.50 20.02 32.77
CA ALA A 469 7.72 20.14 33.58
C ALA A 469 7.83 19.11 34.71
N ALA A 470 6.73 18.52 35.19
CA ALA A 470 6.78 17.47 36.20
C ALA A 470 7.08 16.10 35.59
N THR A 471 6.46 15.77 34.46
CA THR A 471 6.69 14.52 33.73
C THR A 471 8.11 14.44 33.17
N VAL A 472 8.60 15.52 32.55
CA VAL A 472 9.98 15.62 32.06
C VAL A 472 10.98 15.44 33.20
N ARG A 473 10.77 16.14 34.32
CA ARG A 473 11.68 16.07 35.47
C ARG A 473 11.70 14.69 36.12
N ASN A 474 10.54 14.05 36.29
CA ASN A 474 10.49 12.69 36.81
C ASN A 474 11.22 11.70 35.89
N ALA A 475 11.10 11.88 34.58
CA ALA A 475 11.84 11.07 33.61
C ALA A 475 13.35 11.28 33.68
N THR A 476 13.82 12.51 33.87
CA THR A 476 15.26 12.80 34.03
C THR A 476 15.81 12.31 35.37
N ASN A 477 15.01 12.38 36.43
CA ASN A 477 15.50 12.15 37.79
C ASN A 477 15.45 10.70 38.24
N VAL A 478 14.59 9.85 37.65
CA VAL A 478 14.36 8.49 38.15
C VAL A 478 15.55 7.56 37.92
N ALA A 479 15.89 6.75 38.93
CA ALA A 479 16.88 5.69 38.80
C ALA A 479 16.33 4.50 37.97
N PRO A 480 17.11 3.96 37.02
CA PRO A 480 16.76 2.71 36.33
C PRO A 480 16.67 1.55 37.32
N THR A 481 15.73 0.63 37.10
CA THR A 481 15.50 -0.52 38.03
C THR A 481 15.53 -1.88 37.36
N GLY A 482 15.96 -1.95 36.09
CA GLY A 482 15.86 -3.18 35.27
C GLY A 482 14.43 -3.50 34.82
N ARG A 483 13.48 -2.60 35.11
CA ARG A 483 12.11 -2.55 34.58
C ARG A 483 12.00 -1.38 33.61
N HIS A 484 11.05 -1.47 32.69
CA HIS A 484 10.73 -0.37 31.78
C HIS A 484 9.80 0.63 32.46
N ASP A 485 10.24 1.89 32.55
CA ASP A 485 9.52 2.94 33.26
C ASP A 485 8.46 3.61 32.37
N VAL A 486 7.22 3.64 32.81
CA VAL A 486 6.15 4.39 32.13
C VAL A 486 5.86 5.65 32.92
N ILE A 487 6.12 6.83 32.36
CA ILE A 487 6.14 8.09 33.12
C ILE A 487 5.12 9.05 32.56
N ALA A 488 4.10 9.38 33.35
CA ALA A 488 3.01 10.24 32.92
C ALA A 488 2.20 10.79 34.10
N HIS A 489 1.35 11.78 33.85
CA HIS A 489 0.41 12.26 34.86
C HIS A 489 -0.73 11.29 35.11
N GLY A 490 -1.12 11.15 36.38
CA GLY A 490 -2.25 10.33 36.79
C GLY A 490 -3.26 11.12 37.60
N THR A 491 -4.54 10.78 37.44
CA THR A 491 -5.67 11.27 38.24
C THR A 491 -5.79 10.51 39.56
N THR A 492 -6.60 11.03 40.49
CA THR A 492 -6.94 10.33 41.75
C THR A 492 -7.70 9.03 41.54
N ASP A 493 -8.36 8.87 40.40
CA ASP A 493 -9.11 7.67 40.03
C ASP A 493 -8.23 6.65 39.28
N GLY A 494 -6.94 6.96 39.12
CA GLY A 494 -5.91 6.10 38.54
C GLY A 494 -5.98 5.92 37.02
N PHE A 495 -6.59 6.89 36.33
CA PHE A 495 -6.45 7.13 34.89
C PHE A 495 -5.30 8.08 34.62
N LEU A 496 -4.75 8.03 33.40
CA LEU A 496 -3.84 9.07 32.93
C LEU A 496 -4.57 10.40 32.76
N ASP A 497 -3.98 11.47 33.28
CA ASP A 497 -4.48 12.84 33.12
C ASP A 497 -3.60 13.60 32.14
N LEU A 498 -4.19 14.04 31.03
CA LEU A 498 -3.45 14.65 29.93
C LEU A 498 -4.18 15.88 29.43
N ALA A 499 -3.48 16.73 28.67
CA ALA A 499 -3.97 18.05 28.26
C ALA A 499 -5.31 18.01 27.51
N GLU A 500 -5.61 16.94 26.76
CA GLU A 500 -6.82 16.82 25.94
C GLU A 500 -7.78 15.72 26.40
N GLY A 501 -7.58 15.16 27.61
CA GLY A 501 -8.56 14.25 28.24
C GLY A 501 -7.97 13.00 28.89
N ARG A 502 -8.85 12.24 29.53
CA ARG A 502 -8.50 10.99 30.22
C ARG A 502 -8.29 9.86 29.22
N VAL A 503 -7.21 9.09 29.39
CA VAL A 503 -6.87 7.94 28.54
C VAL A 503 -6.78 6.66 29.37
N ASN A 504 -7.02 5.51 28.71
CA ASN A 504 -7.16 4.19 29.35
C ASN A 504 -5.85 3.37 29.32
N GLY A 505 -5.86 2.18 29.92
CA GLY A 505 -4.69 1.30 30.02
C GLY A 505 -4.19 0.78 28.68
N GLY A 506 -5.07 0.52 27.72
CA GLY A 506 -4.71 0.08 26.37
C GLY A 506 -3.87 1.13 25.64
N GLN A 507 -4.13 2.42 25.86
CA GLN A 507 -3.31 3.48 25.27
C GLN A 507 -1.90 3.56 25.89
N ILE A 508 -1.73 3.10 27.13
CA ILE A 508 -0.41 2.93 27.74
C ILE A 508 0.30 1.71 27.16
N VAL A 509 -0.43 0.61 27.00
CA VAL A 509 0.05 -0.62 26.35
C VAL A 509 0.58 -0.30 24.96
N ASP A 510 -0.20 0.43 24.16
CA ASP A 510 0.18 0.88 22.83
C ASP A 510 1.44 1.74 22.90
N ALA A 511 1.48 2.77 23.75
CA ALA A 511 2.67 3.62 23.89
C ALA A 511 3.92 2.85 24.35
N VAL A 512 3.79 1.82 25.19
CA VAL A 512 4.93 1.00 25.61
C VAL A 512 5.37 0.06 24.49
N ARG A 513 4.43 -0.56 23.76
CA ARG A 513 4.72 -1.41 22.60
C ARG A 513 5.33 -0.64 21.45
N SER A 514 4.94 0.62 21.29
CA SER A 514 5.51 1.55 20.32
C SER A 514 6.89 2.08 20.73
N ASN A 515 7.41 1.74 21.92
CA ASN A 515 8.79 2.03 22.26
C ASN A 515 9.70 0.97 21.62
N PRO A 516 10.51 1.32 20.59
CA PRO A 516 11.31 0.35 19.84
C PRO A 516 12.41 -0.30 20.69
N ASN A 517 12.72 0.26 21.86
CA ASN A 517 13.70 -0.29 22.78
C ASN A 517 13.07 -1.13 23.89
N TYR A 518 11.74 -1.24 23.95
CA TYR A 518 11.08 -2.08 24.93
C TYR A 518 11.24 -3.55 24.56
N ASN A 519 11.91 -4.30 25.43
CA ASN A 519 12.32 -5.68 25.20
C ASN A 519 11.43 -6.71 25.92
N GLY A 520 10.22 -6.34 26.33
CA GLY A 520 9.32 -7.23 27.08
C GLY A 520 9.65 -7.41 28.56
N CYS A 521 10.53 -6.58 29.14
CA CYS A 521 10.78 -6.60 30.59
C CYS A 521 9.57 -6.08 31.39
N GLY A 522 9.48 -6.43 32.68
CA GLY A 522 8.37 -5.96 33.51
C GLY A 522 8.29 -4.43 33.58
N LEU A 523 7.07 -3.89 33.67
CA LEU A 523 6.85 -2.44 33.70
C LEU A 523 6.88 -1.88 35.12
N ARG A 524 7.25 -0.61 35.25
CA ARG A 524 7.03 0.21 36.45
C ARG A 524 6.34 1.52 36.05
N LEU A 525 5.13 1.74 36.56
CA LEU A 525 4.33 2.93 36.25
C LEU A 525 4.68 4.06 37.21
N LEU A 526 5.35 5.11 36.74
CA LEU A 526 5.41 6.40 37.43
C LEU A 526 4.18 7.24 37.08
N VAL A 527 3.01 6.70 37.37
CA VAL A 527 1.71 7.29 37.11
C VAL A 527 0.90 7.29 38.40
N CYS A 528 0.56 8.46 38.92
CA CYS A 528 -0.14 8.61 40.19
C CYS A 528 -1.41 7.75 40.25
N HIS A 529 -1.59 7.02 41.36
CA HIS A 529 -2.77 6.19 41.66
C HIS A 529 -3.07 5.05 40.67
N SER A 530 -2.19 4.74 39.71
CA SER A 530 -2.41 3.63 38.76
C SER A 530 -2.48 2.24 39.40
N GLY A 531 -2.01 2.11 40.66
CA GLY A 531 -2.16 0.91 41.50
C GLY A 531 -3.23 1.02 42.60
N ALA A 532 -4.02 2.09 42.65
CA ALA A 532 -5.10 2.24 43.63
C ALA A 532 -6.18 1.16 43.44
N THR A 533 -6.90 0.78 44.49
CA THR A 533 -7.98 -0.24 44.40
C THR A 533 -9.14 0.18 43.50
N SER A 534 -9.34 1.49 43.33
CA SER A 534 -10.31 2.05 42.38
C SER A 534 -9.85 1.99 40.93
N SER A 535 -8.55 1.76 40.67
CA SER A 535 -7.98 1.71 39.33
C SER A 535 -7.82 0.27 38.84
N ARG A 536 -8.24 0.03 37.60
CA ARG A 536 -8.02 -1.24 36.89
C ARG A 536 -6.85 -1.19 35.90
N ILE A 537 -6.21 -0.03 35.76
CA ILE A 537 -5.20 0.22 34.73
C ILE A 537 -3.97 -0.66 34.92
N GLY A 538 -3.49 -0.86 36.15
CA GLY A 538 -2.33 -1.73 36.40
C GLY A 538 -2.55 -3.19 36.00
N GLN A 539 -3.75 -3.74 36.26
CA GLN A 539 -4.10 -5.12 35.89
C GLN A 539 -4.36 -5.22 34.38
N GLN A 540 -5.09 -4.26 33.79
CA GLN A 540 -5.34 -4.21 32.36
C GLN A 540 -4.02 -4.21 31.56
N ILE A 541 -3.06 -3.37 31.96
CA ILE A 541 -1.75 -3.31 31.30
C ILE A 541 -0.98 -4.61 31.49
N ALA A 542 -1.05 -5.24 32.67
CA ALA A 542 -0.39 -6.52 32.90
C ALA A 542 -0.96 -7.61 31.97
N ASP A 543 -2.28 -7.70 31.86
CA ASP A 543 -2.98 -8.68 31.03
C ASP A 543 -2.69 -8.46 29.53
N GLU A 544 -2.78 -7.22 29.06
CA GLU A 544 -2.55 -6.89 27.66
C GLU A 544 -1.07 -7.01 27.29
N MET A 545 -0.13 -6.51 28.12
CA MET A 545 1.30 -6.63 27.85
C MET A 545 1.83 -8.04 28.06
N GLY A 546 1.13 -8.89 28.81
CA GLY A 546 1.60 -10.22 29.21
C GLY A 546 2.81 -10.19 30.15
N VAL A 547 3.05 -9.08 30.87
CA VAL A 547 4.21 -8.91 31.76
C VAL A 547 3.80 -8.44 33.15
N THR A 548 4.72 -8.55 34.12
CA THR A 548 4.47 -7.99 35.47
C THR A 548 4.49 -6.47 35.45
N VAL A 549 3.47 -5.84 36.07
CA VAL A 549 3.37 -4.37 36.15
C VAL A 549 3.44 -3.94 37.61
N GLN A 550 4.37 -3.03 37.92
CA GLN A 550 4.49 -2.40 39.24
C GLN A 550 3.89 -1.00 39.20
N ALA A 551 2.85 -0.73 39.98
CA ALA A 551 2.10 0.54 39.95
C ALA A 551 1.87 1.11 41.37
N PRO A 552 1.94 2.43 41.57
CA PRO A 552 1.83 3.06 42.88
C PRO A 552 0.37 3.20 43.32
N THR A 553 0.09 2.92 44.60
CA THR A 553 -1.27 3.09 45.15
C THR A 553 -1.65 4.54 45.41
N ASN A 554 -0.69 5.47 45.38
CA ASN A 554 -0.90 6.91 45.62
C ASN A 554 0.01 7.75 44.69
N ARG A 555 0.07 9.07 44.89
CA ARG A 555 0.93 10.00 44.16
C ARG A 555 2.39 9.57 44.22
N VAL A 556 3.09 9.62 43.10
CA VAL A 556 4.48 9.20 42.96
C VAL A 556 5.33 10.28 42.30
N GLY A 557 6.59 10.41 42.69
CA GLY A 557 7.51 11.32 42.02
C GLY A 557 8.91 11.35 42.60
N THR A 558 9.76 12.19 42.02
CA THR A 558 11.13 12.45 42.46
C THR A 558 11.24 13.84 43.12
N ASN A 559 12.26 14.04 43.96
CA ASN A 559 12.51 15.36 44.54
C ASN A 559 13.03 16.31 43.45
N ARG A 560 12.36 17.46 43.31
CA ARG A 560 12.73 18.48 42.31
C ARG A 560 14.14 19.05 42.46
N TYR A 561 14.76 18.92 43.63
CA TYR A 561 16.10 19.43 43.92
C TYR A 561 17.17 18.33 44.07
N GLY A 562 16.79 17.05 43.88
CA GLY A 562 17.65 15.92 44.22
C GLY A 562 18.58 15.40 43.12
N GLY A 563 18.58 15.99 41.91
CA GLY A 563 19.40 15.53 40.78
C GLY A 563 18.92 14.22 40.12
N THR A 564 19.78 13.58 39.32
CA THR A 564 19.46 12.32 38.61
C THR A 564 19.72 11.09 39.50
N GLY A 565 19.11 9.94 39.16
CA GLY A 565 19.34 8.67 39.87
C GLY A 565 18.57 8.52 41.19
N GLN A 566 17.44 9.21 41.34
CA GLN A 566 16.59 9.14 42.52
C GLN A 566 15.64 7.94 42.48
N THR A 567 15.44 7.29 43.63
CA THR A 567 14.32 6.35 43.79
C THR A 567 13.02 7.15 43.97
N PRO A 568 11.99 6.90 43.14
CA PRO A 568 10.73 7.63 43.24
C PRO A 568 10.00 7.27 44.54
N VAL A 569 9.44 8.28 45.21
CA VAL A 569 8.75 8.15 46.50
C VAL A 569 7.25 8.18 46.27
N ILE A 570 6.51 7.28 46.93
CA ILE A 570 5.05 7.30 46.95
C ILE A 570 4.60 8.05 48.21
N ALA A 571 3.73 9.05 48.02
CA ALA A 571 3.26 9.91 49.08
C ALA A 571 2.29 9.19 50.05
N GLU A 572 2.10 9.78 51.23
CA GLU A 572 1.05 9.43 52.20
C GLU A 572 1.02 7.93 52.60
N GLY A 573 2.20 7.31 52.69
CA GLY A 573 2.32 5.90 53.07
C GLY A 573 1.84 4.91 51.99
N GLY A 574 1.64 5.38 50.75
CA GLY A 574 1.36 4.51 49.62
C GLY A 574 2.52 3.57 49.29
N TYR A 575 2.22 2.49 48.58
CA TYR A 575 3.18 1.44 48.25
C TYR A 575 3.05 1.02 46.79
N TRP A 576 4.03 0.25 46.31
CA TRP A 576 3.99 -0.34 44.98
C TRP A 576 3.18 -1.62 44.98
N ARG A 577 2.12 -1.68 44.18
CA ARG A 577 1.35 -2.90 43.93
C ARG A 577 1.86 -3.58 42.67
N ILE A 578 2.02 -4.90 42.71
CA ILE A 578 2.48 -5.70 41.57
C ILE A 578 1.28 -6.47 41.02
N TYR A 579 1.07 -6.36 39.71
CA TYR A 579 0.05 -7.07 38.96
C TYR A 579 0.72 -8.14 38.10
N LEU A 580 0.12 -9.34 38.08
CA LEU A 580 0.53 -10.47 37.26
C LEU A 580 -0.46 -10.65 36.10
N PRO A 581 0.00 -10.99 34.89
CA PRO A 581 -0.89 -11.22 33.76
C PRO A 581 -1.81 -12.43 34.01
N ILE A 582 -3.09 -12.28 33.70
CA ILE A 582 -4.09 -13.35 33.76
C ILE A 582 -4.28 -13.88 32.33
N LEU A 583 -3.52 -14.91 31.97
CA LEU A 583 -3.65 -15.61 30.68
C LEU A 583 -4.89 -16.51 30.73
N GLY A 584 -5.92 -16.19 29.94
CA GLY A 584 -7.23 -16.84 29.99
C GLY A 584 -7.20 -18.32 29.58
N GLN A 585 -7.86 -19.14 30.42
CA GLN A 585 -8.22 -20.56 30.25
C GLN A 585 -9.33 -20.78 29.21
#